data_AF-A0A4Z1JJJ8-F1
#
_entry.id   AF-A0A4Z1JJJ8-F1
#
_cell.length_a   1.000
_cell.length_b   1.000
_cell.length_c   1.000
_cell.angle_alpha   90.00
_cell.angle_beta   90.00
_cell.angle_gamma   90.00
#
_symmetry.space_group_name_H-M   'P 1'
#
loop_
_entity.id
_entity.type
_entity.pdbx_description
1 polymer ?
#
loop_
_entity_poly.entity_id
_entity_poly.type
_entity_poly.pdbx_seq_one_letter_code
_entity_poly.pdbx_strand_id
1 'polypeptide(L)'
;MAPDISQLTTQSDASLNISADGYQIPDITFRDPKNRRLKVLTIGAGVSGIMMAYHIQKQCQNVEHVIYEKNPDIGGTWYENRYPGAACDVPSHAYAFPFALNPDWPKYASGSKDIWNYLDKVCEVFDLRKYMTFNTEIVGCF
;
A
#
# COMPACT_ATOMS: atom_id res chain seq x y z
N MET A 1 2.34 6.45 41.55
CA MET A 1 3.22 6.74 40.40
C MET A 1 3.92 5.46 40.02
N ALA A 2 3.84 5.05 38.76
CA ALA A 2 4.56 3.87 38.28
C ALA A 2 6.07 4.16 38.25
N PRO A 3 6.94 3.18 38.57
CA PRO A 3 8.37 3.38 38.60
C PRO A 3 8.97 3.60 37.20
N ASP A 4 10.08 4.34 37.16
CA ASP A 4 10.84 4.75 35.97
C ASP A 4 11.61 3.56 35.35
N ILE A 5 11.34 3.29 34.07
CA ILE A 5 11.90 2.16 33.32
C ILE A 5 13.41 2.26 33.09
N SER A 6 14.00 3.45 33.26
CA SER A 6 15.43 3.69 33.04
C SER A 6 16.34 3.15 34.16
N GLN A 7 15.75 2.62 35.25
CA GLN A 7 16.47 2.04 36.38
C GLN A 7 16.73 0.53 36.24
N LEU A 8 16.28 -0.11 35.16
CA LEU A 8 16.71 -1.48 34.82
C LEU A 8 18.12 -1.43 34.26
N THR A 9 19.10 -1.57 35.15
CA THR A 9 20.52 -1.62 34.87
C THR A 9 20.86 -2.63 33.78
N THR A 10 21.67 -2.19 32.82
CA THR A 10 22.40 -3.02 31.87
C THR A 10 23.38 -3.91 32.63
N GLN A 11 22.94 -5.10 33.05
CA GLN A 11 23.88 -6.16 33.41
C GLN A 11 24.50 -6.68 32.12
N SER A 12 25.76 -6.31 31.89
CA SER A 12 26.63 -6.94 30.93
C SER A 12 26.96 -8.34 31.43
N ASP A 13 26.06 -9.30 31.21
CA ASP A 13 26.30 -10.69 31.58
C ASP A 13 27.00 -11.43 30.44
N ALA A 14 28.01 -12.18 30.87
CA ALA A 14 29.01 -12.84 30.06
C ALA A 14 28.42 -13.85 29.06
N SER A 15 29.03 -13.88 27.87
CA SER A 15 29.04 -14.99 26.91
C SER A 15 27.78 -15.87 26.89
N LEU A 16 26.77 -15.43 26.15
CA LEU A 16 25.76 -16.36 25.64
C LEU A 16 26.49 -17.37 24.74
N ASN A 17 26.67 -18.60 25.22
CA ASN A 17 27.02 -19.74 24.39
C ASN A 17 25.80 -20.05 23.50
N ILE A 18 25.63 -19.23 22.47
CA ILE A 18 24.69 -19.49 21.39
C ILE A 18 25.25 -20.69 20.65
N SER A 19 24.47 -21.77 20.60
CA SER A 19 24.75 -22.97 19.82
C SER A 19 25.29 -22.57 18.44
N ALA A 20 26.27 -23.29 17.90
CA ALA A 20 26.84 -22.98 16.57
C ALA A 20 25.79 -22.94 15.43
N ASP A 21 24.59 -23.49 15.67
CA ASP A 21 23.41 -23.44 14.80
C ASP A 21 22.37 -22.36 15.18
N GLY A 22 22.79 -21.30 15.90
CA GLY A 22 21.92 -20.17 16.21
C GLY A 22 21.50 -19.40 14.96
N TYR A 23 20.26 -18.90 14.94
CA TYR A 23 19.75 -18.01 13.90
C TYR A 23 20.70 -16.82 13.69
N GLN A 24 21.42 -16.82 12.57
CA GLN A 24 22.33 -15.74 12.20
C GLN A 24 21.50 -14.54 11.73
N ILE A 25 21.58 -13.42 12.44
CA ILE A 25 20.99 -12.17 11.97
C ILE A 25 21.83 -11.70 10.78
N PRO A 26 21.30 -11.72 9.55
CA PRO A 26 22.09 -11.29 8.41
C PRO A 26 22.38 -9.79 8.54
N ASP A 27 23.65 -9.41 8.38
CA ASP A 27 24.11 -8.02 8.33
C ASP A 27 23.77 -7.42 6.96
N ILE A 28 22.48 -7.35 6.67
CA ILE A 28 21.91 -6.76 5.45
C ILE A 28 21.29 -5.42 5.80
N THR A 29 21.73 -4.38 5.10
CA THR A 29 21.21 -3.03 5.31
C THR A 29 19.84 -2.85 4.65
N PHE A 30 19.06 -1.91 5.18
CA PHE A 30 17.82 -1.47 4.54
C PHE A 30 18.13 -0.95 3.13
N ARG A 31 17.59 -1.63 2.10
CA ARG A 31 17.85 -1.44 0.65
C ARG A 31 19.16 -2.02 0.10
N ASP A 32 19.77 -2.98 0.77
CA ASP A 32 20.89 -3.73 0.18
C ASP A 32 20.46 -4.39 -1.14
N PRO A 33 21.16 -4.17 -2.27
CA PRO A 33 20.84 -4.80 -3.55
C PRO A 33 21.01 -6.34 -3.54
N LYS A 34 21.69 -6.91 -2.54
CA LYS A 34 21.79 -8.35 -2.28
C LYS A 34 20.55 -8.93 -1.59
N ASN A 35 19.62 -8.09 -1.12
CA ASN A 35 18.39 -8.58 -0.52
C ASN A 35 17.62 -9.45 -1.51
N ARG A 36 17.03 -10.54 -1.02
CA ARG A 36 16.26 -11.47 -1.84
C ARG A 36 15.15 -10.71 -2.58
N ARG A 37 15.01 -10.95 -3.88
CA ARG A 37 13.90 -10.43 -4.67
C ARG A 37 12.57 -10.89 -4.07
N LEU A 38 11.70 -9.94 -3.73
CA LEU A 38 10.37 -10.24 -3.18
C LEU A 38 9.33 -10.20 -4.29
N LYS A 39 8.38 -11.13 -4.21
CA LYS A 39 7.16 -11.11 -5.03
C LYS A 39 6.02 -10.65 -4.15
N VAL A 40 5.33 -9.60 -4.57
CA VAL A 40 4.18 -9.04 -3.85
C VAL A 40 2.96 -9.16 -4.75
N LEU A 41 1.93 -9.80 -4.20
CA LEU A 41 0.61 -9.88 -4.79
C LEU A 41 -0.31 -8.93 -4.04
N THR A 42 -1.03 -8.07 -4.76
CA THR A 42 -2.10 -7.24 -4.20
C THR A 42 -3.42 -7.64 -4.85
N ILE A 43 -4.46 -7.79 -4.03
CA ILE A 43 -5.79 -8.17 -4.50
C ILE A 43 -6.69 -6.94 -4.39
N GLY A 44 -7.19 -6.47 -5.53
CA GLY A 44 -8.01 -5.28 -5.67
C GLY A 44 -7.22 -4.04 -6.11
N ALA A 45 -7.73 -3.36 -7.14
CA ALA A 45 -7.26 -2.08 -7.68
C ALA A 45 -8.15 -0.91 -7.22
N GLY A 46 -8.60 -0.95 -5.96
CA GLY A 46 -9.23 0.19 -5.29
C GLY A 46 -8.21 1.20 -4.75
N VAL A 47 -8.66 2.15 -3.95
CA VAL A 47 -7.83 3.20 -3.32
C VAL A 47 -6.58 2.60 -2.63
N SER A 48 -6.76 1.53 -1.85
CA SER A 48 -5.65 0.84 -1.15
C SER A 48 -4.65 0.18 -2.09
N GLY A 49 -5.12 -0.50 -3.15
CA GLY A 49 -4.26 -1.14 -4.14
C GLY A 49 -3.42 -0.13 -4.94
N ILE A 50 -4.04 1.00 -5.31
CA ILE A 50 -3.37 2.12 -5.97
C ILE A 50 -2.28 2.71 -5.06
N MET A 51 -2.60 2.94 -3.78
CA MET A 51 -1.65 3.42 -2.80
C MET A 51 -0.47 2.44 -2.63
N MET A 52 -0.74 1.14 -2.57
CA MET A 52 0.29 0.10 -2.46
C MET A 52 1.24 0.12 -3.67
N ALA A 53 0.71 0.19 -4.90
CA ALA A 53 1.54 0.31 -6.10
C ALA A 53 2.44 1.54 -6.07
N TYR A 54 1.90 2.69 -5.66
CA TYR A 54 2.69 3.91 -5.54
C TYR A 54 3.86 3.74 -4.55
N HIS A 55 3.58 3.24 -3.34
CA HIS A 55 4.62 3.08 -2.32
C HIS A 55 5.67 2.03 -2.70
N ILE A 56 5.26 0.88 -3.25
CA ILE A 56 6.20 -0.12 -3.75
C ILE A 56 7.08 0.48 -4.85
N GLN A 57 6.49 1.15 -5.85
CA GLN A 57 7.24 1.78 -6.93
C GLN A 57 8.24 2.83 -6.42
N LYS A 58 7.88 3.62 -5.39
CA LYS A 58 8.71 4.72 -4.92
C LYS A 58 9.73 4.35 -3.84
N GLN A 59 9.44 3.35 -3.01
CA GLN A 59 10.18 3.12 -1.78
C GLN A 59 10.88 1.77 -1.73
N CYS A 60 10.40 0.79 -2.50
CA CYS A 60 10.94 -0.55 -2.54
C CYS A 60 11.86 -0.75 -3.74
N GLN A 61 12.96 -1.45 -3.52
CA GLN A 61 13.86 -1.94 -4.56
C GLN A 61 13.79 -3.47 -4.56
N ASN A 62 14.06 -4.09 -5.72
CA ASN A 62 14.05 -5.55 -5.87
C ASN A 62 12.71 -6.23 -5.51
N VAL A 63 11.59 -5.57 -5.86
CA VAL A 63 10.24 -6.12 -5.70
C VAL A 63 9.60 -6.31 -7.06
N GLU A 64 9.06 -7.49 -7.29
CA GLU A 64 8.14 -7.78 -8.39
C GLU A 64 6.72 -7.69 -7.84
N HIS A 65 5.95 -6.74 -8.38
CA HIS A 65 4.61 -6.42 -7.89
C HIS A 65 3.57 -6.65 -8.98
N VAL A 66 2.47 -7.30 -8.61
CA VAL A 66 1.28 -7.43 -9.45
C VAL A 66 0.03 -7.21 -8.62
N ILE A 67 -0.94 -6.51 -9.19
CA ILE A 67 -2.28 -6.30 -8.67
C ILE A 67 -3.25 -7.09 -9.55
N TYR A 68 -4.07 -7.94 -8.97
CA TYR A 68 -5.23 -8.53 -9.65
C TYR A 68 -6.51 -7.86 -9.21
N GLU A 69 -7.35 -7.48 -10.18
CA GLU A 69 -8.65 -6.86 -9.95
C GLU A 69 -9.71 -7.63 -10.72
N LYS A 70 -10.82 -7.96 -10.05
CA LYS A 70 -11.94 -8.70 -10.65
C LYS A 70 -12.68 -7.84 -11.69
N ASN A 71 -12.74 -6.53 -11.46
CA ASN A 71 -13.39 -5.59 -12.34
C ASN A 71 -12.56 -5.33 -13.61
N PRO A 72 -13.17 -4.84 -14.70
CA PRO A 72 -12.45 -4.46 -15.91
C PRO A 72 -11.62 -3.18 -15.73
N ASP A 73 -11.77 -2.47 -14.60
CA ASP A 73 -11.09 -1.21 -14.34
C ASP A 73 -10.82 -0.96 -12.86
N ILE A 74 -10.06 0.09 -12.56
CA ILE A 74 -9.71 0.56 -11.22
C ILE A 74 -10.90 1.14 -10.48
N GLY A 75 -10.75 1.31 -9.17
CA GLY A 75 -11.60 2.14 -8.33
C GLY A 75 -12.26 1.40 -7.17
N GLY A 76 -12.36 0.07 -7.24
CA GLY A 76 -12.96 -0.76 -6.19
C GLY A 76 -14.38 -0.30 -5.86
N THR A 77 -14.60 0.22 -4.65
CA THR A 77 -15.87 0.84 -4.24
C THR A 77 -16.38 1.86 -5.26
N TRP A 78 -15.49 2.69 -5.80
CA TRP A 78 -15.84 3.73 -6.76
C TRP A 78 -15.92 3.24 -8.20
N TYR A 79 -15.69 1.95 -8.45
CA TYR A 79 -16.05 1.28 -9.70
C TYR A 79 -17.44 0.64 -9.58
N GLU A 80 -17.65 -0.15 -8.52
CA GLU A 80 -18.83 -0.98 -8.31
C GLU A 80 -20.10 -0.15 -7.99
N ASN A 81 -19.96 0.88 -7.18
CA ASN A 81 -21.12 1.64 -6.72
C ASN A 81 -21.50 2.71 -7.76
N ARG A 82 -22.59 2.43 -8.48
CA ARG A 82 -23.15 3.32 -9.53
C ARG A 82 -24.59 3.75 -9.24
N TYR A 83 -25.08 3.51 -8.04
CA TYR A 83 -26.43 3.91 -7.65
C TYR A 83 -26.55 5.45 -7.56
N PRO A 84 -27.75 6.01 -7.82
CA PRO A 84 -27.96 7.46 -7.74
C PRO A 84 -27.63 8.02 -6.35
N GLY A 85 -26.83 9.08 -6.30
CA GLY A 85 -26.44 9.73 -5.06
C GLY A 85 -25.22 9.12 -4.35
N ALA A 86 -24.57 8.10 -4.91
CA ALA A 86 -23.30 7.58 -4.37
C ALA A 86 -22.24 8.69 -4.30
N ALA A 87 -21.82 9.03 -3.09
CA ALA A 87 -20.85 10.08 -2.79
C ALA A 87 -20.07 9.76 -1.52
N CYS A 88 -18.91 10.40 -1.35
CA CYS A 88 -18.14 10.32 -0.10
C CYS A 88 -18.73 11.27 0.95
N ASP A 89 -18.71 10.84 2.21
CA ASP A 89 -19.09 11.62 3.39
C ASP A 89 -17.96 12.51 3.92
N VAL A 90 -16.72 12.17 3.58
CA VAL A 90 -15.52 12.96 3.89
C VAL A 90 -15.38 14.13 2.91
N PRO A 91 -14.90 15.31 3.34
CA PRO A 91 -14.62 16.42 2.43
C PRO A 91 -13.66 15.97 1.32
N SER A 92 -13.95 16.27 0.06
CA SER A 92 -13.19 15.78 -1.10
C SER A 92 -11.69 16.07 -1.00
N HIS A 93 -11.33 17.24 -0.46
CA HIS A 93 -9.94 17.63 -0.25
C HIS A 93 -9.20 16.77 0.78
N ALA A 94 -9.92 16.16 1.74
CA ALA A 94 -9.39 15.19 2.68
C ALA A 94 -9.46 13.75 2.15
N TYR A 95 -10.31 13.47 1.16
CA TYR A 95 -10.36 12.19 0.45
C TYR A 95 -9.40 12.18 -0.76
N ALA A 96 -8.13 12.50 -0.52
CA ALA A 96 -7.07 12.49 -1.53
C ALA A 96 -5.80 11.87 -0.94
N PHE A 97 -4.97 11.27 -1.80
CA PHE A 97 -3.65 10.81 -1.40
C PHE A 97 -2.77 12.02 -1.04
N PRO A 98 -1.98 11.94 0.06
CA PRO A 98 -1.08 13.03 0.45
C PRO A 98 -0.05 13.40 -0.62
N PHE A 99 0.30 12.45 -1.49
CA PHE A 99 1.25 12.64 -2.60
C PHE A 99 0.59 13.07 -3.92
N ALA A 100 -0.74 13.14 -3.96
CA ALA A 100 -1.51 13.46 -5.16
C ALA A 100 -2.77 14.26 -4.80
N LEU A 101 -2.57 15.48 -4.29
CA LEU A 101 -3.67 16.38 -4.01
C LEU A 101 -4.40 16.78 -5.29
N ASN A 102 -5.70 17.00 -5.19
CA ASN A 102 -6.53 17.44 -6.30
C ASN A 102 -7.21 18.77 -5.95
N PRO A 103 -6.80 19.91 -6.54
CA PRO A 103 -7.47 21.19 -6.30
C PRO A 103 -8.79 21.32 -7.08
N ASP A 104 -9.00 20.50 -8.11
CA ASP A 104 -10.10 20.63 -9.06
C ASP A 104 -11.34 19.81 -8.67
N TRP A 105 -11.57 19.61 -7.37
CA TRP A 105 -12.77 18.90 -6.91
C TRP A 105 -14.05 19.68 -7.25
N PRO A 106 -15.05 19.06 -7.90
CA PRO A 106 -16.24 19.78 -8.32
C PRO A 106 -17.17 20.11 -7.14
N LYS A 107 -17.06 19.40 -6.01
CA LYS A 107 -17.95 19.51 -4.85
C LYS A 107 -17.19 19.30 -3.55
N TYR A 108 -17.72 19.87 -2.46
CA TYR A 108 -17.25 19.58 -1.11
C TYR A 108 -17.35 18.08 -0.77
N ALA A 109 -18.45 17.44 -1.16
CA ALA A 109 -18.65 15.99 -1.09
C ALA A 109 -18.81 15.44 -2.52
N SER A 110 -17.74 14.86 -3.05
CA SER A 110 -17.68 14.39 -4.44
C SER A 110 -18.42 13.07 -4.65
N GLY A 111 -19.04 12.94 -5.82
CA GLY A 111 -19.76 11.73 -6.20
C GLY A 111 -18.82 10.61 -6.62
N SER A 112 -19.37 9.40 -6.80
CA SER A 112 -18.57 8.24 -7.19
C SER A 112 -17.79 8.44 -8.51
N LYS A 113 -18.38 9.14 -9.50
CA LYS A 113 -17.70 9.40 -10.78
C LYS A 113 -16.52 10.35 -10.62
N ASP A 114 -16.69 11.39 -9.80
CA ASP A 114 -15.65 12.38 -9.55
C ASP A 114 -14.44 11.74 -8.85
N ILE A 115 -14.71 10.87 -7.87
CA ILE A 115 -13.65 10.14 -7.15
C ILE A 115 -12.98 9.10 -8.06
N TRP A 116 -13.75 8.40 -8.88
CA TRP A 116 -13.18 7.48 -9.87
C TRP A 116 -12.23 8.21 -10.84
N ASN A 117 -12.66 9.36 -11.38
CA ASN A 117 -11.82 10.20 -12.25
C ASN A 117 -10.52 10.64 -11.57
N TYR A 118 -10.60 11.00 -10.28
CA TYR A 118 -9.42 11.34 -9.50
C TYR A 118 -8.43 10.16 -9.41
N LEU A 119 -8.93 8.96 -9.08
CA LEU A 119 -8.09 7.76 -8.99
C LEU A 119 -7.47 7.39 -10.34
N ASP A 120 -8.22 7.50 -11.43
CA ASP A 120 -7.73 7.26 -12.78
C ASP A 120 -6.58 8.21 -13.14
N LYS A 121 -6.75 9.51 -12.86
CA LYS A 121 -5.69 10.53 -13.03
C LYS A 121 -4.43 10.21 -12.21
N VAL A 122 -4.58 9.74 -10.97
CA VAL A 122 -3.44 9.29 -10.14
C VAL A 122 -2.73 8.11 -10.80
N CYS A 123 -3.48 7.12 -11.28
CA CYS A 123 -2.92 5.96 -11.95
C CYS A 123 -2.18 6.32 -13.24
N GLU A 124 -2.69 7.29 -14.01
CA GLU A 124 -2.05 7.80 -15.23
C GLU A 124 -0.75 8.54 -14.90
N VAL A 125 -0.79 9.52 -14.00
CA VAL A 125 0.37 10.37 -13.64
C VAL A 125 1.55 9.57 -13.11
N PHE A 126 1.28 8.53 -12.31
CA PHE A 126 2.32 7.69 -11.72
C PHE A 126 2.57 6.39 -12.48
N ASP A 127 1.93 6.21 -13.64
CA ASP A 127 2.04 5.02 -14.50
C ASP A 127 1.84 3.72 -13.69
N LEU A 128 0.76 3.65 -12.91
CA LEU A 128 0.48 2.55 -11.98
C LEU A 128 -0.32 1.41 -12.63
N ARG A 129 -1.03 1.68 -13.73
CA ARG A 129 -1.81 0.66 -14.45
C ARG A 129 -0.95 -0.50 -14.95
N LYS A 130 0.36 -0.29 -15.17
CA LYS A 130 1.30 -1.36 -15.54
C LYS A 130 1.41 -2.50 -14.54
N TYR A 131 1.05 -2.27 -13.27
CA TYR A 131 1.04 -3.30 -12.23
C TYR A 131 -0.28 -4.07 -12.19
N MET A 132 -1.31 -3.65 -12.92
CA MET A 132 -2.68 -4.11 -12.74
C MET A 132 -3.08 -5.07 -13.86
N THR A 133 -3.62 -6.21 -13.47
CA THR A 133 -4.28 -7.17 -14.35
C THR A 133 -5.76 -7.21 -14.00
N PHE A 134 -6.58 -6.70 -14.91
CA PHE A 134 -8.03 -6.59 -14.76
C PHE A 134 -8.74 -7.89 -15.16
N ASN A 135 -10.05 -7.95 -14.91
CA ASN A 135 -10.90 -9.12 -15.19
C ASN A 135 -10.34 -10.43 -14.60
N THR A 136 -9.69 -10.34 -13.43
CA THR A 136 -9.07 -11.47 -12.76
C THR A 136 -9.53 -11.54 -11.31
N GLU A 137 -10.43 -12.49 -11.05
CA GLU A 137 -10.90 -12.79 -9.70
C GLU A 137 -10.01 -13.85 -9.05
N ILE A 138 -9.53 -13.58 -7.84
CA ILE A 138 -8.76 -14.54 -7.04
C ILE A 138 -9.72 -15.37 -6.20
N VAL A 139 -9.74 -16.69 -6.44
CA VAL A 139 -10.67 -17.63 -5.79
C VAL A 139 -10.13 -18.25 -4.50
N GLY A 140 -8.83 -18.16 -4.25
CA GLY A 140 -8.21 -18.75 -3.06
C GLY A 140 -6.69 -18.59 -3.02
N CYS A 141 -6.12 -18.78 -1.84
CA CYS A 141 -4.68 -18.89 -1.57
C CYS A 141 -4.50 -20.12 -0.68
N PHE A 142 -3.82 -21.15 -1.19
CA PHE A 142 -3.67 -22.45 -0.56
C PHE A 142 -2.22 -22.73 -0.22
#